data_AF-A0A2N2ET79-F1
#
_entry.id   AF-A0A2N2ET79-F1
#
_cell.length_a   1.000
_cell.length_b   1.000
_cell.length_c   1.000
_cell.angle_alpha   90.00
_cell.angle_beta   90.00
_cell.angle_gamma   90.00
#
_symmetry.space_group_name_H-M   'P 1'
#
loop_
_entity.id
_entity.type
_entity.pdbx_description
1 polymer ?
#
loop_
_entity_poly.entity_id
_entity_poly.type
_entity_poly.pdbx_seq_one_letter_code
_entity_poly.pdbx_strand_id
1 'polypeptide(L)'
;MTKNKMCRIRAHHFLCLSGFQSFGYSDDFTDNMGKIKSELLDNNTAVEIVRDCDDICSCCPHKKAGVCGKEGAVPAADMDKSVLEKLGFDENLKIKAAEVFNRIKEKMKKTNDLLSVCAGCQWHKKCLFFTSKGEILWG
;
A
#
# COMPACT_ATOMS: atom_id res chain seq x y z
N MET A 1 -7.09 -1.64 -29.28
CA MET A 1 -7.92 -1.29 -28.11
C MET A 1 -7.89 -2.46 -27.13
N THR A 2 -6.83 -2.58 -26.35
CA THR A 2 -6.76 -3.60 -25.29
C THR A 2 -7.60 -3.11 -24.12
N LYS A 3 -8.58 -3.92 -23.69
CA LYS A 3 -9.45 -3.66 -22.55
C LYS A 3 -8.62 -3.09 -21.39
N ASN A 4 -8.92 -1.87 -20.94
CA ASN A 4 -8.36 -1.32 -19.70
C ASN A 4 -8.79 -2.25 -18.56
N LYS A 5 -7.92 -3.19 -18.18
CA LYS A 5 -8.11 -3.97 -16.97
C LYS A 5 -7.96 -3.00 -15.81
N MET A 6 -9.02 -2.85 -15.01
CA MET A 6 -8.98 -2.05 -13.79
C MET A 6 -7.96 -2.65 -12.83
N CYS A 7 -7.04 -1.82 -12.35
CA CYS A 7 -6.00 -2.26 -11.45
C CYS A 7 -6.60 -2.57 -10.07
N ARG A 8 -6.27 -3.74 -9.54
CA ARG A 8 -6.65 -4.17 -8.20
C ARG A 8 -5.48 -3.94 -7.29
N ILE A 9 -5.69 -3.20 -6.19
CA ILE A 9 -4.63 -2.86 -5.25
C ILE A 9 -5.10 -3.07 -3.82
N ARG A 10 -4.25 -3.67 -2.99
CA ARG A 10 -4.53 -3.86 -1.57
C ARG A 10 -4.52 -2.54 -0.82
N ALA A 11 -5.38 -2.40 0.17
CA ALA A 11 -5.45 -1.19 0.99
C ALA A 11 -4.07 -0.77 1.54
N HIS A 12 -3.30 -1.69 2.13
CA HIS A 12 -1.98 -1.35 2.66
C HIS A 12 -0.94 -1.02 1.58
N HIS A 13 -1.08 -1.56 0.37
CA HIS A 13 -0.18 -1.22 -0.72
C HIS A 13 -0.33 0.23 -1.18
N PHE A 14 -1.54 0.81 -1.17
CA PHE A 14 -1.68 2.26 -1.38
C PHE A 14 -0.88 3.08 -0.36
N LEU A 15 -0.85 2.62 0.90
CA LEU A 15 -0.05 3.24 1.93
C LEU A 15 1.46 3.05 1.67
N CYS A 16 1.90 1.85 1.29
CA CYS A 16 3.29 1.57 0.93
C CYS A 16 3.76 2.42 -0.26
N LEU A 17 2.96 2.52 -1.32
CA LEU A 17 3.26 3.33 -2.51
C LEU A 17 3.45 4.81 -2.18
N SER A 18 2.71 5.32 -1.18
CA SER A 18 2.81 6.72 -0.72
C SER A 18 4.20 7.08 -0.18
N GLY A 19 4.96 6.11 0.31
CA GLY A 19 6.33 6.31 0.82
C GLY A 19 7.40 5.49 0.11
N PHE A 20 7.07 4.89 -1.04
CA PHE A 20 7.95 3.95 -1.75
C PHE A 20 9.17 4.64 -2.35
N GLN A 21 10.35 4.05 -2.08
CA GLN A 21 11.67 4.47 -2.57
C GLN A 21 12.46 3.33 -3.22
N SER A 22 11.78 2.45 -3.97
CA SER A 22 12.44 1.31 -4.62
C SER A 22 13.08 0.30 -3.65
N PHE A 23 12.46 0.11 -2.48
CA PHE A 23 12.78 -0.99 -1.57
C PHE A 23 11.68 -2.05 -1.63
N GLY A 24 12.07 -3.30 -1.88
CA GLY A 24 11.15 -4.43 -2.03
C GLY A 24 11.78 -5.76 -1.65
N TYR A 25 11.09 -6.87 -1.94
CA TYR A 25 11.55 -8.23 -1.63
C TYR A 25 12.53 -8.80 -2.66
N SER A 26 12.49 -8.29 -3.89
CA SER A 26 13.34 -8.66 -5.03
C SER A 26 13.34 -7.52 -6.04
N ASP A 27 14.21 -7.57 -7.04
CA ASP A 27 14.26 -6.60 -8.13
C ASP A 27 12.93 -6.60 -8.91
N ASP A 28 12.43 -7.78 -9.31
CA ASP A 28 11.13 -7.91 -9.99
C ASP A 28 9.96 -7.31 -9.20
N PHE A 29 9.92 -7.53 -7.89
CA PHE A 29 8.88 -6.97 -7.03
C PHE A 29 8.99 -5.44 -6.97
N THR A 30 10.20 -4.93 -6.86
CA THR A 30 10.49 -3.50 -6.77
C THR A 30 10.14 -2.80 -8.09
N ASP A 31 10.51 -3.38 -9.22
CA ASP A 31 10.19 -2.88 -10.55
C ASP A 31 8.69 -2.88 -10.79
N ASN A 32 7.98 -3.94 -10.39
CA ASN A 32 6.53 -4.01 -10.51
C ASN A 32 5.83 -2.94 -9.64
N MET A 33 6.28 -2.74 -8.40
CA MET A 33 5.80 -1.63 -7.56
C MET A 33 6.03 -0.26 -8.21
N GLY A 34 7.19 -0.05 -8.83
CA GLY A 34 7.51 1.19 -9.54
C GLY A 34 6.59 1.45 -10.73
N LYS A 35 6.36 0.43 -11.57
CA LYS A 35 5.45 0.50 -12.72
C LYS A 35 4.03 0.84 -12.28
N ILE A 36 3.49 0.09 -11.31
CA ILE A 36 2.15 0.33 -10.79
C ILE A 36 2.05 1.71 -10.15
N LYS A 37 3.06 2.17 -9.39
CA LYS A 37 3.07 3.52 -8.85
C LYS A 37 2.91 4.57 -9.94
N SER A 38 3.64 4.44 -11.05
CA SER A 38 3.55 5.36 -12.18
C SER A 38 2.16 5.33 -12.84
N GLU A 39 1.56 4.16 -13.00
CA GLU A 39 0.20 4.02 -13.54
C GLU A 39 -0.86 4.65 -12.64
N LEU A 40 -0.73 4.50 -11.32
CA LEU A 40 -1.69 5.06 -10.36
C LEU A 40 -1.55 6.57 -10.16
N LEU A 41 -0.41 7.16 -10.53
CA LEU A 41 -0.20 8.61 -10.52
C LEU A 41 -0.80 9.31 -11.74
N ASP A 42 -1.22 8.57 -12.77
CA ASP A 42 -2.06 9.11 -13.82
C ASP A 42 -3.46 9.41 -13.23
N ASN A 43 -3.86 10.69 -13.26
CA ASN A 43 -4.99 11.24 -12.51
C ASN A 43 -6.37 10.65 -12.87
N ASN A 44 -6.45 9.78 -13.88
CA ASN A 44 -7.68 9.13 -14.31
C ASN A 44 -7.70 7.61 -14.12
N THR A 45 -6.70 7.01 -13.46
CA THR A 45 -6.68 5.57 -13.22
C THR A 45 -7.72 5.16 -12.19
N ALA A 46 -8.73 4.41 -12.64
CA ALA A 46 -9.69 3.74 -11.77
C ALA A 46 -9.07 2.47 -11.18
N VAL A 47 -9.34 2.23 -9.90
CA VAL A 47 -8.82 1.10 -9.13
C VAL A 47 -9.93 0.43 -8.34
N GLU A 48 -9.72 -0.84 -8.02
CA GLU A 48 -10.52 -1.58 -7.05
C GLU A 48 -9.68 -1.88 -5.81
N ILE A 49 -10.17 -1.46 -4.64
CA ILE A 49 -9.50 -1.71 -3.37
C ILE A 49 -9.82 -3.13 -2.90
N VAL A 50 -8.80 -3.96 -2.71
CA VAL A 50 -8.97 -5.37 -2.32
C VAL A 50 -8.22 -5.71 -1.03
N ARG A 51 -8.45 -6.91 -0.47
CA ARG A 51 -7.74 -7.44 0.71
C ARG A 51 -6.99 -8.75 0.42
N ASP A 52 -7.05 -9.23 -0.82
CA ASP A 52 -6.35 -10.42 -1.30
C ASP A 52 -5.08 -10.06 -2.09
N CYS A 53 -4.41 -11.04 -2.71
CA CYS A 53 -3.28 -10.72 -3.60
C CYS A 53 -3.73 -9.80 -4.74
N ASP A 54 -2.97 -8.74 -4.95
CA ASP A 54 -3.28 -7.71 -5.93
C ASP A 54 -2.30 -7.71 -7.12
N ASP A 55 -2.37 -6.69 -7.97
CA ASP A 55 -1.49 -6.59 -9.14
C ASP A 55 0.00 -6.39 -8.74
N ILE A 56 0.30 -5.78 -7.57
CA ILE A 56 1.66 -5.70 -7.02
C ILE A 56 2.16 -7.09 -6.60
N CYS A 57 1.29 -7.89 -5.96
CA CYS A 57 1.61 -9.24 -5.50
C CYS A 57 1.97 -10.22 -6.63
N SER A 58 1.74 -9.87 -7.90
CA SER A 58 2.07 -10.74 -9.05
C SER A 58 3.55 -11.12 -9.11
N CYS A 59 4.44 -10.24 -8.65
CA CYS A 59 5.89 -10.45 -8.58
C CYS A 59 6.39 -10.74 -7.14
N CYS A 60 5.50 -11.04 -6.18
CA CYS A 60 5.91 -11.24 -4.79
C CYS A 60 6.52 -12.63 -4.57
N PRO A 61 7.80 -12.73 -4.13
CA PRO A 61 8.47 -14.02 -3.89
C PRO A 61 7.88 -14.78 -2.69
N HIS A 62 7.12 -14.09 -1.83
CA HIS A 62 6.47 -14.67 -0.66
C HIS A 62 5.00 -15.04 -0.91
N LYS A 63 4.52 -14.92 -2.16
CA LYS A 63 3.17 -15.35 -2.54
C LYS A 63 3.12 -16.87 -2.62
N LYS A 64 2.29 -17.51 -1.79
CA LYS A 64 2.00 -18.95 -1.85
C LYS A 64 0.50 -19.15 -1.94
N ALA A 65 0.04 -19.90 -2.95
CA ALA A 65 -1.38 -20.21 -3.16
C ALA A 65 -2.34 -18.99 -3.12
N GLY A 66 -1.90 -17.83 -3.63
CA GLY A 66 -2.72 -16.61 -3.65
C GLY A 66 -2.79 -15.85 -2.32
N VAL A 67 -1.98 -16.24 -1.34
CA VAL A 67 -1.82 -15.54 -0.06
C VAL A 67 -0.39 -15.00 0.05
N CYS A 68 -0.26 -13.74 0.46
CA CYS A 68 1.03 -13.17 0.83
C CYS A 68 1.30 -13.46 2.30
N GLY A 69 2.43 -14.10 2.59
CA GLY A 69 2.87 -14.35 3.95
C GLY A 69 4.37 -14.59 4.00
N LYS A 70 5.08 -13.76 4.77
CA LYS A 70 6.46 -14.00 5.17
C LYS A 70 6.45 -14.33 6.65
N GLU A 71 7.10 -15.41 7.05
CA GLU A 71 7.24 -15.77 8.46
C GLU A 71 7.86 -14.60 9.26
N GLY A 72 7.29 -14.30 10.43
CA GLY A 72 7.73 -13.20 11.28
C GLY A 72 7.34 -11.78 10.81
N ALA A 73 6.58 -11.64 9.72
CA ALA A 73 6.01 -10.36 9.30
C ALA A 73 4.56 -10.20 9.79
N VAL A 74 4.11 -8.95 9.93
CA VAL A 74 2.70 -8.64 10.17
C VAL A 74 1.85 -9.22 9.03
N PRO A 75 0.73 -9.91 9.31
CA PRO A 75 -0.14 -10.41 8.25
C PRO A 75 -0.69 -9.27 7.39
N ALA A 76 -0.54 -9.39 6.07
CA ALA A 76 -0.99 -8.36 5.13
C ALA A 76 -2.50 -8.07 5.27
N ALA A 77 -3.30 -9.07 5.62
CA ALA A 77 -4.74 -8.93 5.85
C ALA A 77 -5.07 -8.02 7.05
N ASP A 78 -4.24 -8.03 8.10
CA ASP A 78 -4.43 -7.17 9.27
C ASP A 78 -4.09 -5.72 8.93
N MET A 79 -2.99 -5.52 8.20
CA MET A 79 -2.62 -4.20 7.68
C MET A 79 -3.71 -3.63 6.77
N ASP A 80 -4.25 -4.44 5.86
CA ASP A 80 -5.34 -4.02 4.97
C ASP A 80 -6.57 -3.59 5.74
N LYS A 81 -6.98 -4.39 6.73
CA LYS A 81 -8.13 -4.07 7.58
C LYS A 81 -7.92 -2.73 8.30
N SER A 82 -6.77 -2.54 8.94
CA SER A 82 -6.47 -1.28 9.65
C SER A 82 -6.42 -0.07 8.73
N VAL A 83 -5.95 -0.22 7.50
CA VAL A 83 -5.96 0.87 6.52
C VAL A 83 -7.40 1.20 6.08
N LEU A 84 -8.21 0.20 5.73
CA LEU A 84 -9.61 0.41 5.34
C LEU A 84 -10.41 1.11 6.44
N GLU A 85 -10.28 0.65 7.69
CA GLU A 85 -10.95 1.25 8.85
C GLU A 85 -10.57 2.73 9.04
N LYS A 86 -9.27 3.06 8.91
CA LYS A 86 -8.79 4.46 9.02
C LYS A 86 -9.25 5.34 7.87
N LEU A 87 -9.32 4.79 6.65
CA LEU A 87 -9.74 5.54 5.48
C LEU A 87 -11.27 5.65 5.38
N GLY A 88 -12.02 4.80 6.08
CA GLY A 88 -13.47 4.69 5.96
C GLY A 88 -13.87 4.18 4.58
N PHE A 89 -13.17 3.16 4.09
CA PHE A 89 -13.45 2.49 2.82
C PHE A 89 -13.85 1.04 3.03
N ASP A 90 -14.72 0.55 2.15
CA ASP A 90 -15.09 -0.85 2.09
C ASP A 90 -14.23 -1.61 1.08
N GLU A 91 -14.16 -2.93 1.26
CA GLU A 91 -13.57 -3.85 0.28
C GLU A 91 -14.37 -3.83 -1.04
N ASN A 92 -13.67 -4.03 -2.16
CA ASN A 92 -14.21 -3.97 -3.53
C ASN A 92 -14.71 -2.58 -3.95
N LEU A 93 -14.41 -1.53 -3.18
CA LEU A 93 -14.67 -0.16 -3.57
C LEU A 93 -13.92 0.18 -4.85
N LYS A 94 -14.66 0.64 -5.86
CA LYS A 94 -14.13 1.13 -7.14
C LYS A 94 -14.07 2.65 -7.10
N ILE A 95 -12.87 3.20 -7.22
CA ILE A 95 -12.60 4.62 -6.99
C ILE A 95 -11.40 5.06 -7.82
N LYS A 96 -11.20 6.37 -7.99
CA LYS A 96 -9.97 6.88 -8.61
C LYS A 96 -8.78 6.71 -7.66
N ALA A 97 -7.63 6.30 -8.17
CA ALA A 97 -6.41 6.15 -7.37
C ALA A 97 -6.04 7.45 -6.64
N ALA A 98 -6.19 8.61 -7.30
CA ALA A 98 -5.95 9.92 -6.71
C ALA A 98 -6.81 10.18 -5.45
N GLU A 99 -8.06 9.71 -5.41
CA GLU A 99 -8.94 9.87 -4.26
C GLU A 99 -8.48 9.02 -3.07
N VAL A 100 -7.94 7.82 -3.32
CA VAL A 100 -7.34 6.96 -2.29
C VAL A 100 -6.12 7.65 -1.66
N PHE A 101 -5.19 8.15 -2.49
CA PHE A 101 -4.00 8.85 -1.99
C PHE A 101 -4.35 10.15 -1.24
N ASN A 102 -5.36 10.89 -1.71
CA ASN A 102 -5.84 12.09 -1.01
C ASN A 102 -6.45 11.72 0.35
N ARG A 103 -7.25 10.65 0.42
CA ARG A 103 -7.81 10.16 1.70
C ARG A 103 -6.70 9.72 2.66
N ILE A 104 -5.66 9.04 2.18
CA ILE A 104 -4.50 8.67 3.00
C ILE A 104 -3.82 9.93 3.58
N LYS A 105 -3.55 10.94 2.75
CA LYS A 105 -2.95 12.21 3.21
C LYS A 105 -3.85 12.94 4.22
N GLU A 106 -5.16 12.88 4.05
CA GLU A 106 -6.14 13.54 4.93
C GLU A 106 -6.29 12.84 6.28
N LYS A 107 -6.33 11.50 6.30
CA LYS A 107 -6.63 10.71 7.51
C LYS A 107 -5.39 10.27 8.29
N MET A 108 -4.23 10.14 7.64
CA MET A 108 -3.00 9.64 8.27
C MET A 108 -1.97 10.78 8.40
N LYS A 109 -2.25 11.70 9.33
CA LYS A 109 -1.47 12.94 9.50
C LYS A 109 -0.35 12.81 10.53
N LYS A 110 -0.53 11.95 11.52
CA LYS A 110 0.40 11.78 12.66
C LYS A 110 1.12 10.45 12.56
N THR A 111 2.32 10.38 13.14
CA THR A 111 3.07 9.11 13.28
C THR A 111 2.22 8.01 13.92
N ASN A 112 1.40 8.34 14.92
CA ASN A 112 0.57 7.35 15.60
C ASN A 112 -0.51 6.72 14.71
N ASP A 113 -1.01 7.46 13.71
CA ASP A 113 -1.96 6.92 12.72
C ASP A 113 -1.31 5.78 11.92
N LEU A 114 -0.01 5.92 11.65
CA LEU A 114 0.79 4.98 10.88
C LEU A 114 1.37 3.86 11.74
N LEU A 115 1.71 4.09 13.00
CA LEU A 115 2.27 3.06 13.89
C LEU A 115 1.34 1.86 14.03
N SER A 116 0.04 2.11 14.17
CA SER A 116 -0.96 1.03 14.24
C SER A 116 -1.04 0.13 13.00
N VAL A 117 -0.47 0.55 11.86
CA VAL A 117 -0.40 -0.25 10.63
C VAL A 117 1.02 -0.75 10.35
N CYS A 118 2.01 0.12 10.54
CA CYS A 118 3.37 -0.04 10.03
C CYS A 118 4.39 -0.41 11.11
N ALA A 119 4.03 -0.51 12.40
CA ALA A 119 5.00 -0.75 13.48
C ALA A 119 5.84 -2.02 13.28
N GLY A 120 5.24 -3.11 12.78
CA GLY A 120 5.95 -4.35 12.45
C GLY A 120 6.43 -4.46 11.00
N CYS A 121 6.31 -3.40 10.20
CA CYS A 121 6.73 -3.40 8.80
C CYS A 121 8.25 -3.20 8.70
N GLN A 122 8.98 -4.13 8.06
CA GLN A 122 10.44 -4.07 7.94
C GLN A 122 10.98 -2.81 7.22
N TRP A 123 10.12 -2.12 6.45
CA TRP A 123 10.51 -0.92 5.70
C TRP A 123 10.03 0.39 6.31
N HIS A 124 9.42 0.39 7.50
CA HIS A 124 8.83 1.60 8.08
C HIS A 124 9.85 2.76 8.24
N LYS A 125 11.12 2.46 8.57
CA LYS A 125 12.22 3.44 8.64
C LYS A 125 12.70 3.96 7.28
N LYS A 126 12.37 3.28 6.18
CA LYS A 126 12.69 3.67 4.80
C LYS A 126 11.49 4.27 4.06
N CYS A 127 10.32 4.29 4.68
CA CYS A 127 9.10 4.79 4.07
C CYS A 127 9.05 6.32 4.23
N LEU A 128 9.15 7.06 3.11
CA LEU A 128 9.12 8.54 3.15
C LEU A 128 7.83 9.08 3.75
N PHE A 129 6.71 8.39 3.53
CA PHE A 129 5.44 8.81 4.10
C PHE A 129 5.48 8.70 5.63
N PHE A 130 5.96 7.57 6.15
CA PHE A 130 6.11 7.35 7.59
C PHE A 130 7.08 8.35 8.23
N THR A 131 8.28 8.48 7.67
CA THR A 131 9.33 9.34 8.23
C THR A 131 8.95 10.83 8.15
N SER A 132 8.18 11.24 7.14
CA SER A 132 7.67 12.61 7.03
C SER A 132 6.66 13.01 8.11
N LYS A 133 6.06 12.04 8.83
CA LYS A 133 5.10 12.33 9.92
C LYS A 133 5.76 12.48 11.28
N GLY A 134 7.07 12.24 11.35
CA GLY A 134 7.85 12.45 12.55
C GLY A 134 7.93 13.93 12.92
N GLU A 135 7.10 14.35 13.88
CA GLU A 135 7.60 15.25 14.92
C GLU A 135 8.72 14.50 15.67
N ILE A 136 9.76 15.24 16.05
CA ILE A 136 10.90 14.76 16.84
C ILE A 136 10.35 14.09 18.11
N LEU A 137 10.30 12.76 18.12
CA LEU A 137 10.07 11.97 19.33
C LEU A 137 11.41 11.72 20.02
N TRP A 138 12.02 12.80 20.50
CA TRP A 138 13.01 12.76 21.57
C TRP A 138 12.52 13.73 22.63
N GLY A 139 11.83 13.19 23.64
CA GLY A 139 11.80 13.79 24.97
C GLY A 139 13.10 13.47 25.68
#